data_AF-A0A1B1W8T2-F1
#
_entry.id   AF-A0A1B1W8T2-F1
#
_cell.length_a   1.000
_cell.length_b   1.000
_cell.length_c   1.000
_cell.angle_alpha   90.00
_cell.angle_beta   90.00
_cell.angle_gamma   90.00
#
_symmetry.space_group_name_H-M   'P 1'
#
loop_
_entity.id
_entity.type
_entity.pdbx_description
1 polymer ?
#
loop_
_entity_poly.entity_id
_entity_poly.type
_entity_poly.pdbx_seq_one_letter_code
_entity_poly.pdbx_strand_id
1 'polypeptide(L)'
;EGGPIKRNPAGNVARPMVQRLPEPQDIAQCLEVGSFDTPPFYSNSTNSFRNTVEGYSDPTGRYDPAVRSLHNLAHLFLNGTGGQTHLSPNDPIFVLLHTFTDAVFDEWLRRYNADISTFPLENAPIGHNRQYNMVPFWPPITNIEMFVTAPDNLGYTYEVQWPGRSFSIPEIVTIAVVAALLLVAVIFAGASCLIRARSNMDEANQPLLTDQYQHYIEENEKIHNPNQSMV
;
A
#
# COMPACT_ATOMS: atom_id res chain seq x y z
N GLU A 1 25.06 31.86 -31.99
CA GLU A 1 25.67 30.84 -31.10
C GLU A 1 25.11 31.02 -29.69
N GLY A 2 24.77 29.95 -29.00
CA GLY A 2 24.18 30.01 -27.65
C GLY A 2 25.22 30.31 -26.56
N GLY A 3 24.75 30.70 -25.37
CA GLY A 3 25.61 30.88 -24.19
C GLY A 3 25.97 29.55 -23.49
N PRO A 4 26.96 29.54 -22.57
CA PRO A 4 27.36 28.35 -21.85
C PRO A 4 26.32 27.92 -20.80
N ILE A 5 26.38 26.65 -20.39
CA ILE A 5 25.60 26.12 -19.26
C ILE A 5 25.87 26.96 -18.00
N LYS A 6 24.80 27.31 -17.29
CA LYS A 6 24.84 27.96 -15.98
C LYS A 6 24.38 26.95 -14.93
N ARG A 7 25.12 26.83 -13.83
CA ARG A 7 24.77 25.95 -12.71
C ARG A 7 25.32 26.54 -11.43
N ASN A 8 24.50 26.60 -10.38
CA ASN A 8 24.90 27.09 -9.07
C ASN A 8 24.14 26.33 -7.97
N PRO A 9 24.47 25.04 -7.73
CA PRO A 9 23.73 24.18 -6.82
C PRO A 9 23.56 24.81 -5.43
N ALA A 10 22.37 24.73 -4.85
CA ALA A 10 21.99 25.38 -3.58
C ALA A 10 22.09 26.93 -3.57
N GLY A 11 22.41 27.57 -4.69
CA GLY A 11 22.73 29.00 -4.75
C GLY A 11 21.53 29.96 -4.77
N ASN A 12 20.30 29.45 -4.72
CA ASN A 12 19.10 30.30 -4.76
C ASN A 12 18.75 30.85 -3.37
N VAL A 13 19.51 31.87 -2.93
CA VAL A 13 19.33 32.52 -1.63
C VAL A 13 17.98 33.24 -1.48
N ALA A 14 17.35 33.61 -2.59
CA ALA A 14 16.02 34.24 -2.59
C ALA A 14 14.90 33.24 -2.27
N ARG A 15 15.18 31.93 -2.37
CA ARG A 15 14.19 30.88 -2.16
C ARG A 15 14.79 29.69 -1.39
N PRO A 16 14.95 29.81 -0.05
CA PRO A 16 15.67 28.83 0.77
C PRO A 16 15.15 27.38 0.68
N MET A 17 13.85 27.20 0.42
CA MET A 17 13.21 25.88 0.25
C MET A 17 13.82 25.05 -0.89
N VAL A 18 14.49 25.67 -1.88
CA VAL A 18 15.14 24.95 -2.99
C VAL A 18 16.66 24.82 -2.83
N GLN A 19 17.20 25.12 -1.65
CA GLN A 19 18.65 25.03 -1.40
C GLN A 19 19.10 23.65 -0.88
N ARG A 20 18.15 22.73 -0.68
CA ARG A 20 18.42 21.34 -0.31
C ARG A 20 17.69 20.39 -1.26
N LEU A 21 18.30 19.24 -1.48
CA LEU A 21 17.70 18.15 -2.24
C LEU A 21 16.61 17.46 -1.40
N PRO A 22 15.74 16.64 -2.04
CA PRO A 22 14.79 15.79 -1.32
C PRO A 22 15.49 14.83 -0.36
N GLU A 23 14.77 14.44 0.71
CA GLU A 23 15.23 13.43 1.65
C GLU A 23 14.83 12.01 1.18
N PRO A 24 15.54 10.94 1.59
CA PRO A 24 15.17 9.58 1.23
C PRO A 24 13.73 9.21 1.64
N GLN A 25 13.22 9.75 2.74
CA GLN A 25 11.85 9.52 3.21
C GLN A 25 10.81 10.09 2.24
N ASP A 26 11.13 11.14 1.50
CA ASP A 26 10.22 11.72 0.50
C ASP A 26 9.90 10.69 -0.59
N ILE A 27 10.90 9.87 -0.98
CA ILE A 27 10.71 8.78 -1.94
C ILE A 27 9.83 7.68 -1.34
N ALA A 28 10.08 7.29 -0.09
CA ALA A 28 9.28 6.27 0.58
C ALA A 28 7.80 6.67 0.67
N GLN A 29 7.52 7.92 1.06
CA GLN A 29 6.16 8.47 1.17
C GLN A 29 5.49 8.59 -0.21
N CYS A 30 6.20 9.08 -1.22
CA CYS A 30 5.66 9.21 -2.57
C CYS A 30 5.22 7.86 -3.15
N LEU A 31 5.99 6.80 -2.89
CA LEU A 31 5.67 5.44 -3.31
C LEU A 31 4.49 4.79 -2.54
N GLU A 32 3.91 5.47 -1.55
CA GLU A 32 2.67 5.07 -0.86
C GLU A 32 1.40 5.67 -1.53
N VAL A 33 1.56 6.64 -2.43
CA VAL A 33 0.43 7.25 -3.16
C VAL A 33 -0.04 6.29 -4.26
N GLY A 34 -1.18 5.63 -4.03
CA GLY A 34 -1.61 4.52 -4.90
C GLY A 34 -2.38 4.89 -6.17
N SER A 35 -2.87 6.12 -6.32
CA SER A 35 -3.48 6.58 -7.57
C SER A 35 -2.42 7.21 -8.46
N PHE A 36 -2.30 6.76 -9.72
CA PHE A 36 -1.33 7.32 -10.67
C PHE A 36 -1.55 8.82 -10.82
N ASP A 37 -2.79 9.21 -11.10
CA ASP A 37 -3.20 10.61 -11.14
C ASP A 37 -4.63 10.80 -10.60
N THR A 38 -5.00 12.05 -10.35
CA THR A 38 -6.32 12.42 -9.86
C THR A 38 -6.80 13.69 -10.56
N PRO A 39 -8.12 13.88 -10.74
CA PRO A 39 -8.66 15.14 -11.23
C PRO A 39 -8.14 16.34 -10.43
N PRO A 40 -7.81 17.47 -11.08
CA PRO A 40 -8.06 17.78 -12.49
C PRO A 40 -6.93 17.37 -13.45
N PHE A 41 -6.09 16.40 -13.08
CA PHE A 41 -4.97 15.87 -13.89
C PHE A 41 -3.95 16.96 -14.25
N TYR A 42 -3.65 17.82 -13.27
CA TYR A 42 -2.80 18.98 -13.46
C TYR A 42 -1.83 19.18 -12.28
N SER A 43 -1.06 20.27 -12.30
CA SER A 43 -0.06 20.59 -11.28
C SER A 43 -0.66 20.88 -9.89
N ASN A 44 -1.99 20.88 -9.75
CA ASN A 44 -2.72 21.08 -8.50
C ASN A 44 -3.52 19.84 -8.06
N SER A 45 -3.28 18.68 -8.68
CA SER A 45 -3.87 17.40 -8.27
C SER A 45 -3.36 16.98 -6.88
N THR A 46 -4.27 16.54 -6.02
CA THR A 46 -3.94 16.00 -4.69
C THR A 46 -4.14 14.48 -4.69
N ASN A 47 -3.37 13.76 -3.88
CA ASN A 47 -3.34 12.30 -3.82
C ASN A 47 -3.04 11.65 -5.19
N SER A 48 -2.20 12.31 -5.99
CA SER A 48 -1.76 11.88 -7.33
C SER A 48 -0.28 11.56 -7.27
N PHE A 49 0.10 10.31 -7.52
CA PHE A 49 1.49 9.88 -7.57
C PHE A 49 2.29 10.70 -8.58
N ARG A 50 1.73 10.89 -9.79
CA ARG A 50 2.32 11.70 -10.86
C ARG A 50 2.62 13.11 -10.36
N ASN A 51 1.67 13.77 -9.70
CA ASN A 51 1.88 15.14 -9.21
C ASN A 51 2.84 15.23 -8.01
N THR A 52 2.87 14.18 -7.18
CA THR A 52 3.81 14.04 -6.05
C THR A 52 5.24 13.85 -6.55
N VAL A 53 5.49 12.85 -7.40
CA VAL A 53 6.85 12.56 -7.90
C VAL A 53 7.38 13.68 -8.79
N GLU A 54 6.52 14.30 -9.60
CA GLU A 54 6.84 15.49 -10.40
C GLU A 54 7.24 16.67 -9.50
N GLY A 55 6.66 16.74 -8.30
CA GLY A 55 7.11 17.63 -7.24
C GLY A 55 6.29 18.90 -7.06
N TYR A 56 4.99 18.86 -7.41
CA TYR A 56 4.04 19.93 -7.12
C TYR A 56 3.26 19.71 -5.82
N SER A 57 3.10 18.46 -5.41
CA SER A 57 2.59 18.09 -4.09
C SER A 57 3.72 17.82 -3.12
N ASP A 58 3.43 17.85 -1.81
CA ASP A 58 4.34 17.28 -0.82
C ASP A 58 4.44 15.75 -1.00
N PRO A 59 5.47 15.10 -0.42
CA PRO A 59 5.68 13.66 -0.58
C PRO A 59 4.53 12.76 -0.10
N THR A 60 3.58 13.28 0.69
CA THR A 60 2.42 12.53 1.17
C THR A 60 1.26 12.50 0.17
N GLY A 61 1.35 13.25 -0.93
CA GLY A 61 0.26 13.39 -1.90
C GLY A 61 -0.48 14.71 -1.81
N ARG A 62 -0.30 15.49 -0.75
CA ARG A 62 -1.08 16.71 -0.53
C ARG A 62 -0.54 17.85 -1.38
N TYR A 63 -1.41 18.46 -2.18
CA TYR A 63 -1.06 19.65 -2.94
C TYR A 63 -0.92 20.88 -2.03
N ASP A 64 0.16 21.64 -2.24
CA ASP A 64 0.37 22.98 -1.69
C ASP A 64 1.09 23.84 -2.76
N PRO A 65 0.54 24.99 -3.17
CA PRO A 65 1.15 25.85 -4.20
C PRO A 65 2.57 26.33 -3.85
N ALA A 66 2.93 26.41 -2.57
CA ALA A 66 4.25 26.84 -2.11
C ALA A 66 5.31 25.73 -2.19
N VAL A 67 4.89 24.46 -2.17
CA VAL A 67 5.79 23.31 -2.09
C VAL A 67 6.43 23.01 -3.44
N ARG A 68 7.73 22.71 -3.43
CA ARG A 68 8.41 22.01 -4.52
C ARG A 68 9.19 20.88 -3.89
N SER A 69 8.93 19.66 -4.32
CA SER A 69 9.53 18.44 -3.79
C SER A 69 10.17 17.64 -4.94
N LEU A 70 10.83 16.53 -4.62
CA LEU A 70 11.26 15.50 -5.56
C LEU A 70 11.85 16.04 -6.88
N HIS A 71 11.28 15.70 -8.04
CA HIS A 71 11.79 16.08 -9.37
C HIS A 71 11.93 17.60 -9.53
N ASN A 72 10.88 18.38 -9.25
CA ASN A 72 10.92 19.83 -9.36
C ASN A 72 11.95 20.46 -8.41
N LEU A 73 12.08 19.94 -7.20
CA LEU A 73 13.08 20.40 -6.23
C LEU A 73 14.50 20.14 -6.75
N ALA A 74 14.77 18.95 -7.31
CA ALA A 74 16.06 18.62 -7.88
C ALA A 74 16.43 19.55 -9.06
N HIS A 75 15.48 19.89 -9.93
CA HIS A 75 15.69 20.90 -10.98
C HIS A 75 16.01 22.29 -10.40
N LEU A 76 15.21 22.76 -9.45
CA LEU A 76 15.35 24.10 -8.87
C LEU A 76 16.61 24.25 -8.02
N PHE A 77 17.06 23.15 -7.40
CA PHE A 77 18.30 23.09 -6.63
C PHE A 77 19.53 23.49 -7.47
N LEU A 78 19.53 23.18 -8.76
CA LEU A 78 20.64 23.49 -9.68
C LEU A 78 20.81 24.99 -9.94
N ASN A 79 19.75 25.79 -9.72
CA ASN A 79 19.74 27.25 -9.84
C ASN A 79 20.50 27.77 -11.08
N GLY A 80 20.05 27.35 -12.26
CA GLY A 80 20.72 27.63 -13.52
C GLY A 80 19.96 27.06 -14.72
N THR A 81 20.69 26.67 -15.75
CA THR A 81 20.17 26.04 -16.98
C THR A 81 19.29 24.82 -16.65
N GLY A 82 19.75 23.94 -15.76
CA GLY A 82 18.99 22.76 -15.33
C GLY A 82 17.68 23.06 -14.59
N GLY A 83 17.46 24.28 -14.10
CA GLY A 83 16.24 24.69 -13.39
C GLY A 83 15.19 25.38 -14.26
N GLN A 84 15.41 25.48 -15.57
CA GLN A 84 14.50 26.14 -16.52
C GLN A 84 13.93 25.12 -17.49
N THR A 85 12.61 24.92 -17.50
CA THR A 85 11.95 23.86 -18.29
C THR A 85 12.33 23.84 -19.78
N HIS A 86 12.51 25.01 -20.40
CA HIS A 86 12.84 25.13 -21.82
C HIS A 86 14.34 24.93 -22.13
N LEU A 87 15.20 24.87 -21.11
CA LEU A 87 16.66 24.72 -21.26
C LEU A 87 17.23 23.54 -20.48
N SER A 88 16.48 22.93 -19.57
CA SER A 88 17.01 21.97 -18.61
C SER A 88 17.76 20.80 -19.25
N PRO A 89 17.38 20.26 -20.43
CA PRO A 89 18.14 19.20 -21.07
C PRO A 89 19.52 19.62 -21.61
N ASN A 90 19.83 20.92 -21.69
CA ASN A 90 21.19 21.38 -22.02
C ASN A 90 22.19 21.07 -20.90
N ASP A 91 21.71 20.90 -19.67
CA ASP A 91 22.51 20.46 -18.54
C ASP A 91 22.48 18.92 -18.46
N PRO A 92 23.62 18.20 -18.59
CA PRO A 92 23.63 16.74 -18.62
C PRO A 92 23.16 16.08 -17.31
N ILE A 93 23.05 16.82 -16.20
CA ILE A 93 22.41 16.31 -14.97
C ILE A 93 20.96 15.92 -15.25
N PHE A 94 20.31 16.54 -16.23
CA PHE A 94 18.94 16.21 -16.68
C PHE A 94 18.75 14.71 -16.92
N VAL A 95 19.71 14.05 -17.61
CA VAL A 95 19.62 12.62 -17.91
C VAL A 95 19.61 11.80 -16.62
N LEU A 96 20.56 12.06 -15.71
CA LEU A 96 20.68 11.33 -14.46
C LEU A 96 19.47 11.56 -13.54
N LEU A 97 19.00 12.81 -13.49
CA LEU A 97 17.81 13.20 -12.73
C LEU A 97 16.59 12.43 -13.24
N HIS A 98 16.35 12.42 -14.55
CA HIS A 98 15.19 11.74 -15.13
C HIS A 98 15.30 10.22 -15.11
N THR A 99 16.50 9.63 -15.20
CA THR A 99 16.65 8.18 -14.98
C THR A 99 16.28 7.76 -13.56
N PHE A 100 16.56 8.60 -12.56
CA PHE A 100 16.14 8.32 -11.19
C PHE A 100 14.63 8.53 -11.00
N THR A 101 14.05 9.57 -11.62
CA THR A 101 12.59 9.75 -11.64
C THR A 101 11.87 8.58 -12.31
N ASP A 102 12.41 8.06 -13.43
CA ASP A 102 11.87 6.89 -14.11
C ASP A 102 11.99 5.62 -13.26
N ALA A 103 13.09 5.43 -12.53
CA ALA A 103 13.21 4.33 -11.58
C ALA A 103 12.12 4.36 -10.49
N VAL A 104 11.78 5.54 -9.97
CA VAL A 104 10.69 5.70 -9.00
C VAL A 104 9.34 5.36 -9.64
N PHE A 105 9.14 5.74 -10.90
CA PHE A 105 7.94 5.39 -11.66
C PHE A 105 7.83 3.88 -11.93
N ASP A 106 8.91 3.22 -12.36
CA ASP A 106 8.94 1.78 -12.58
C ASP A 106 8.67 0.98 -11.31
N GLU A 107 9.23 1.41 -10.16
CA GLU A 107 8.90 0.83 -8.86
C GLU A 107 7.42 1.03 -8.50
N TRP A 108 6.84 2.20 -8.79
CA TRP A 108 5.42 2.44 -8.58
C TRP A 108 4.56 1.51 -9.47
N LEU A 109 4.90 1.38 -10.74
CA LEU A 109 4.23 0.44 -11.66
C LEU A 109 4.28 -0.98 -11.11
N ARG A 110 5.44 -1.42 -10.60
CA ARG A 110 5.59 -2.75 -10.00
C ARG A 110 4.75 -2.91 -8.73
N ARG A 111 4.70 -1.93 -7.83
CA ARG A 111 3.94 -1.98 -6.56
C ARG A 111 2.44 -2.02 -6.77
N TYR A 112 1.95 -1.28 -7.76
CA TYR A 112 0.52 -1.10 -8.03
C TYR A 112 0.05 -1.86 -9.27
N ASN A 113 0.84 -2.86 -9.72
CA ASN A 113 0.50 -3.74 -10.84
C ASN A 113 0.12 -2.98 -12.12
N ALA A 114 0.83 -1.89 -12.41
CA ALA A 114 0.60 -0.97 -13.51
C ALA A 114 -0.88 -0.56 -13.64
N ASP A 115 -1.54 -0.25 -12.52
CA ASP A 115 -2.94 0.17 -12.55
C ASP A 115 -3.11 1.48 -13.33
N ILE A 116 -3.60 1.32 -14.56
CA ILE A 116 -3.83 2.40 -15.50
C ILE A 116 -5.20 3.06 -15.31
N SER A 117 -6.05 2.57 -14.42
CA SER A 117 -7.44 3.03 -14.26
C SER A 117 -7.53 4.54 -14.03
N THR A 118 -6.56 5.11 -13.33
CA THR A 118 -6.49 6.53 -12.93
C THR A 118 -5.76 7.43 -13.93
N PHE A 119 -5.19 6.89 -15.02
CA PHE A 119 -4.66 7.70 -16.12
C PHE A 119 -5.83 8.13 -17.04
N PRO A 120 -6.22 9.41 -17.11
CA PRO A 120 -7.41 9.85 -17.87
C PRO A 120 -7.34 9.54 -19.38
N LEU A 121 -8.43 9.00 -19.94
CA LEU A 121 -8.61 8.87 -21.40
C LEU A 121 -8.92 10.22 -22.07
N GLU A 122 -9.57 11.11 -21.33
CA GLU A 122 -10.06 12.41 -21.78
C GLU A 122 -10.03 13.43 -20.64
N ASN A 123 -10.23 14.71 -20.97
CA ASN A 123 -10.27 15.84 -20.03
C ASN A 123 -8.96 16.11 -19.26
N ALA A 124 -7.85 15.46 -19.63
CA ALA A 124 -6.52 15.90 -19.22
C ALA A 124 -6.13 17.17 -19.98
N PRO A 125 -5.13 17.94 -19.50
CA PRO A 125 -4.50 18.97 -20.31
C PRO A 125 -4.07 18.45 -21.68
N ILE A 126 -4.08 19.31 -22.70
CA ILE A 126 -3.71 18.92 -24.07
C ILE A 126 -2.34 18.23 -24.10
N GLY A 127 -2.25 17.07 -24.75
CA GLY A 127 -1.05 16.24 -24.77
C GLY A 127 -0.99 15.15 -23.69
N HIS A 128 -1.80 15.24 -22.64
CA HIS A 128 -1.74 14.35 -21.48
C HIS A 128 -2.85 13.30 -21.42
N ASN A 129 -3.71 13.18 -22.43
CA ASN A 129 -4.66 12.06 -22.49
C ASN A 129 -3.89 10.75 -22.70
N ARG A 130 -4.36 9.65 -22.10
CA ARG A 130 -3.72 8.33 -22.15
C ARG A 130 -3.41 7.82 -23.57
N GLN A 131 -4.26 8.13 -24.54
CA GLN A 131 -4.11 7.72 -25.95
C GLN A 131 -3.42 8.78 -26.82
N TYR A 132 -2.93 9.87 -26.23
CA TYR A 132 -2.26 10.93 -26.96
C TYR A 132 -0.86 10.46 -27.39
N ASN A 133 -0.48 10.76 -28.64
CA ASN A 133 0.90 10.55 -29.11
C ASN A 133 1.81 11.57 -28.44
N MET A 134 2.77 11.10 -27.64
CA MET A 134 3.71 11.96 -26.93
C MET A 134 4.48 12.85 -27.91
N VAL A 135 4.25 14.16 -27.81
CA VAL A 135 4.85 15.14 -28.71
C VAL A 135 6.30 15.41 -28.29
N PRO A 136 7.27 15.50 -29.21
CA PRO A 136 7.18 15.36 -30.68
C PRO A 136 7.81 14.06 -31.21
N PHE A 137 7.66 12.93 -30.50
CA PHE A 137 8.36 11.70 -30.86
C PHE A 137 7.91 11.11 -32.21
N TRP A 138 8.84 10.44 -32.89
CA TRP A 138 8.61 9.76 -34.16
C TRP A 138 9.37 8.42 -34.21
N PRO A 139 8.76 7.29 -34.62
CA PRO A 139 7.34 7.15 -35.01
C PRO A 139 6.39 7.49 -33.85
N PRO A 140 5.09 7.75 -34.13
CA PRO A 140 4.14 8.09 -33.08
C PRO A 140 4.11 7.01 -32.00
N ILE A 141 4.22 7.45 -30.75
CA ILE A 141 4.19 6.60 -29.56
C ILE A 141 3.23 7.23 -28.55
N THR A 142 2.29 6.45 -28.04
CA THR A 142 1.27 6.92 -27.09
C THR A 142 1.76 6.85 -25.65
N ASN A 143 1.13 7.62 -24.75
CA ASN A 143 1.45 7.53 -23.32
C ASN A 143 1.25 6.11 -22.76
N ILE A 144 0.21 5.39 -23.20
CA ILE A 144 -0.10 4.03 -22.73
C ILE A 144 0.99 3.01 -23.07
N GLU A 145 1.72 3.20 -24.17
CA GLU A 145 2.80 2.28 -24.56
C GLU A 145 3.97 2.33 -23.58
N MET A 146 4.17 3.45 -22.87
CA MET A 146 5.19 3.58 -21.81
C MET A 146 4.66 3.25 -20.41
N PHE A 147 3.36 2.99 -20.25
CA PHE A 147 2.76 2.69 -18.95
C PHE A 147 2.85 1.19 -18.64
N VAL A 148 4.07 0.67 -18.62
CA VAL A 148 4.40 -0.76 -18.49
C VAL A 148 5.66 -0.93 -17.65
N THR A 149 5.80 -2.03 -16.92
CA THR A 149 7.03 -2.31 -16.18
C THR A 149 8.20 -2.48 -17.15
N ALA A 150 9.29 -1.75 -16.93
CA ALA A 150 10.41 -1.68 -17.84
C ALA A 150 11.13 -3.02 -18.07
N PRO A 151 11.35 -3.89 -17.05
CA PRO A 151 12.12 -5.12 -17.24
C PRO A 151 11.52 -6.07 -18.28
N ASP A 152 10.20 -6.25 -18.24
CA ASP A 152 9.50 -7.22 -19.08
C ASP A 152 9.06 -6.64 -20.43
N ASN A 153 8.90 -5.32 -20.53
CA ASN A 153 8.27 -4.67 -21.68
C ASN A 153 9.19 -3.74 -22.47
N LEU A 154 10.21 -3.15 -21.83
CA LEU A 154 11.08 -2.13 -22.43
C LEU A 154 12.57 -2.53 -22.47
N GLY A 155 12.93 -3.66 -21.84
CA GLY A 155 14.26 -4.26 -21.96
C GLY A 155 15.34 -3.63 -21.07
N TYR A 156 14.95 -2.91 -20.02
CA TYR A 156 15.87 -2.36 -19.03
C TYR A 156 15.31 -2.50 -17.61
N THR A 157 16.21 -2.48 -16.62
CA THR A 157 15.87 -2.50 -15.20
C THR A 157 16.83 -1.62 -14.42
N TYR A 158 16.42 -1.18 -13.23
CA TYR A 158 17.27 -0.40 -12.34
C TYR A 158 17.90 -1.25 -11.25
N GLU A 159 19.20 -1.10 -11.06
CA GLU A 159 19.91 -1.57 -9.87
C GLU A 159 19.76 -0.50 -8.77
N VAL A 160 18.68 -0.59 -8.00
CA VAL A 160 18.35 0.37 -6.94
C VAL A 160 17.65 -0.31 -5.78
N GLN A 161 17.87 0.19 -4.58
CA GLN A 161 17.16 -0.23 -3.37
C GLN A 161 16.34 0.94 -2.83
N TRP A 162 15.08 0.67 -2.52
CA TRP A 162 14.16 1.68 -2.03
C TRP A 162 14.21 1.81 -0.52
N PRO A 163 14.16 3.04 0.02
CA PRO A 163 14.07 3.24 1.46
C PRO A 163 12.79 2.59 1.99
N GLY A 164 12.92 1.86 3.10
CA GLY A 164 11.78 1.29 3.80
C GLY A 164 10.90 2.36 4.44
N ARG A 165 9.62 2.04 4.67
CA ARG A 165 8.71 2.89 5.41
C ARG A 165 9.23 3.11 6.82
N SER A 166 9.41 4.36 7.20
CA SER A 166 9.73 4.74 8.58
C SER A 166 8.41 4.90 9.33
N PHE A 167 8.11 3.98 10.24
CA PHE A 167 6.91 4.05 11.07
C PHE A 167 7.11 5.05 12.20
N SER A 168 6.09 5.88 12.44
CA SER A 168 6.07 6.75 13.62
C SER A 168 5.89 5.90 14.89
N ILE A 169 6.39 6.40 16.03
CA ILE A 169 6.18 5.77 17.35
C ILE A 169 4.71 5.37 17.60
N PRO A 170 3.70 6.23 17.35
CA PRO A 170 2.32 5.82 17.53
C PRO A 170 1.90 4.68 16.59
N GLU A 171 2.32 4.66 15.33
CA GLU A 171 2.03 3.54 14.42
C GLU A 171 2.66 2.24 14.92
N ILE A 172 3.90 2.28 15.40
CA ILE A 172 4.58 1.11 15.99
C ILE A 172 3.79 0.58 17.18
N VAL A 173 3.35 1.47 18.08
CA VAL A 173 2.53 1.11 19.24
C VAL A 173 1.21 0.50 18.79
N THR A 174 0.52 1.10 17.81
CA THR A 174 -0.74 0.57 17.28
C THR A 174 -0.55 -0.81 16.66
N ILE A 175 0.48 -1.01 15.84
CA ILE A 175 0.80 -2.30 15.23
C ILE A 175 1.07 -3.35 16.31
N ALA A 176 1.86 -3.01 17.33
CA ALA A 176 2.17 -3.91 18.44
C ALA A 176 0.92 -4.31 19.24
N VAL A 177 0.03 -3.34 19.55
CA VAL A 177 -1.22 -3.60 20.26
C VAL A 177 -2.15 -4.49 19.44
N VAL A 178 -2.34 -4.19 18.15
CA VAL A 178 -3.19 -5.00 17.26
C VAL A 178 -2.63 -6.41 17.11
N ALA A 179 -1.32 -6.58 16.92
CA ALA A 179 -0.68 -7.88 16.85
C ALA A 179 -0.84 -8.69 18.14
N ALA A 180 -0.70 -8.05 19.31
CA ALA A 180 -0.92 -8.69 20.60
C ALA A 180 -2.38 -9.14 20.77
N LEU A 181 -3.35 -8.30 20.38
CA LEU A 181 -4.78 -8.64 20.44
C LEU A 181 -5.12 -9.82 19.51
N LEU A 182 -4.54 -9.86 18.30
CA LEU A 182 -4.72 -10.99 17.38
C LEU A 182 -4.11 -12.28 17.93
N LEU A 183 -2.92 -12.21 18.53
CA LEU A 183 -2.30 -13.37 19.18
C LEU A 183 -3.19 -13.93 20.30
N VAL A 184 -3.73 -13.05 21.15
CA VAL A 184 -4.66 -13.44 22.22
C VAL A 184 -5.92 -14.09 21.64
N ALA A 185 -6.49 -13.52 20.58
CA ALA A 185 -7.67 -14.09 19.92
C ALA A 185 -7.39 -15.50 19.35
N VAL A 186 -6.24 -15.73 18.74
CA VAL A 186 -5.82 -17.04 18.22
C VAL A 186 -5.65 -18.06 19.34
N ILE A 187 -5.03 -17.66 20.47
CA ILE A 187 -4.87 -18.53 21.65
C ILE A 187 -6.24 -18.91 22.21
N PHE A 188 -7.15 -17.94 22.36
CA PHE A 188 -8.51 -18.21 22.84
C PHE A 188 -9.27 -19.15 21.92
N ALA A 189 -9.24 -18.92 20.60
CA ALA A 189 -9.88 -19.80 19.63
C ALA A 189 -9.30 -21.23 19.70
N GLY A 190 -7.97 -21.36 19.77
CA GLY A 190 -7.29 -22.65 19.92
C GLY A 190 -7.68 -23.37 21.21
N ALA A 191 -7.72 -22.67 22.34
CA ALA A 191 -8.14 -23.22 23.63
C ALA A 191 -9.62 -23.65 23.61
N SER A 192 -10.51 -22.84 23.03
CA SER A 192 -11.92 -23.18 22.87
C SER A 192 -12.12 -24.42 21.99
N CYS A 193 -11.37 -24.53 20.88
CA CYS A 193 -11.38 -25.73 20.03
C CYS A 193 -10.87 -26.96 20.78
N LEU A 194 -9.81 -26.84 21.58
CA LEU A 194 -9.26 -27.93 22.40
C LEU A 194 -10.24 -28.39 23.48
N ILE A 195 -10.87 -27.47 24.19
CA ILE A 195 -11.89 -27.77 25.21
C ILE A 195 -13.07 -28.49 24.57
N ARG A 196 -13.55 -28.00 23.42
CA ARG A 196 -14.66 -28.62 22.69
C ARG A 196 -14.32 -30.01 22.14
N ALA A 197 -13.08 -30.23 21.70
CA ALA A 197 -12.61 -31.55 21.27
C ALA A 197 -12.54 -32.53 22.46
N ARG A 198 -12.03 -32.06 23.62
CA ARG A 198 -12.00 -32.86 24.85
C ARG A 198 -13.38 -33.19 25.38
N SER A 199 -14.30 -32.22 25.44
CA SER A 199 -15.67 -32.48 25.91
C SER A 199 -16.40 -33.50 25.05
N ASN A 200 -16.19 -33.45 23.72
CA ASN A 200 -16.76 -34.43 22.79
C ASN A 200 -16.15 -35.84 22.99
N MET A 201 -14.87 -35.94 23.36
CA MET A 201 -14.25 -37.22 23.73
C MET A 201 -14.76 -37.73 25.09
N ASP A 202 -15.00 -36.86 26.07
CA ASP A 202 -15.55 -37.24 27.37
C ASP A 202 -17.02 -37.68 27.26
N GLU A 203 -17.83 -37.04 26.38
CA GLU A 203 -19.19 -37.50 26.03
C GLU A 203 -19.18 -38.88 25.37
N ALA A 204 -18.20 -39.16 24.50
CA ALA A 204 -18.05 -40.48 23.89
C ALA A 204 -17.62 -41.59 24.89
N ASN A 205 -17.06 -41.21 26.04
CA ASN A 205 -16.55 -42.12 27.06
C ASN A 205 -17.47 -42.28 28.29
N GLN A 206 -18.67 -41.68 28.30
CA GLN A 206 -19.63 -41.93 29.39
C GLN A 206 -20.15 -43.39 29.35
N PRO A 207 -20.07 -44.15 30.45
CA PRO A 207 -20.63 -45.49 30.50
C PRO A 207 -22.16 -45.41 30.49
N LEU A 208 -22.78 -46.14 29.56
CA LEU A 208 -24.23 -46.35 29.43
C LEU A 208 -24.80 -47.18 30.60
N LEU A 209 -24.73 -46.66 31.83
CA LEU A 209 -25.36 -47.31 32.98
C LEU A 209 -26.22 -46.31 33.74
N THR A 210 -27.48 -46.23 33.33
CA THR A 210 -28.58 -45.81 34.22
C THR A 210 -29.79 -46.67 33.91
N ASP A 211 -29.75 -47.93 34.37
CA ASP A 211 -30.97 -48.70 34.60
C ASP A 211 -31.00 -49.08 36.09
N GLN A 212 -31.95 -48.48 36.80
CA GLN A 212 -32.27 -48.82 38.18
C GLN A 212 -32.78 -50.27 38.24
N TYR A 213 -31.97 -51.17 38.80
CA TYR A 213 -32.45 -52.48 39.25
C TYR A 213 -33.39 -52.30 40.45
N GLN A 214 -34.69 -52.43 40.23
CA GLN A 214 -35.69 -52.52 41.29
C GLN A 214 -35.72 -53.97 41.82
N HIS A 215 -35.23 -54.12 43.04
CA HIS A 215 -35.13 -55.37 43.79
C HIS A 215 -36.54 -55.87 44.17
N TYR A 216 -36.97 -57.02 43.65
CA TYR A 216 -38.20 -57.72 44.03
C TYR A 216 -37.86 -59.06 44.68
N ILE A 217 -37.90 -59.16 46.01
CA ILE A 217 -38.10 -60.34 46.89
C ILE A 217 -38.33 -59.69 48.28
N GLU A 218 -39.37 -59.84 49.10
CA GLU A 218 -40.27 -60.94 49.48
C GLU A 218 -41.41 -60.30 50.32
N GLU A 219 -42.67 -60.60 50.06
CA GLU A 219 -43.69 -60.75 51.12
C GLU A 219 -44.92 -61.44 50.53
N ASN A 220 -44.77 -62.75 50.32
CA ASN A 220 -45.89 -63.65 50.13
C ASN A 220 -45.95 -64.54 51.38
N GLU A 221 -46.54 -64.04 52.46
CA GLU A 221 -47.15 -64.93 53.44
C GLU A 221 -48.25 -64.23 54.25
N LYS A 222 -49.43 -64.85 54.20
CA LYS A 222 -50.60 -64.73 55.08
C LYS A 222 -51.49 -63.49 54.90
N ILE A 223 -52.64 -63.72 54.26
CA ILE A 223 -53.93 -63.73 54.98
C ILE A 223 -54.85 -64.76 54.32
N HIS A 224 -55.36 -65.64 55.18
CA HIS A 224 -56.31 -66.71 54.92
C HIS A 224 -57.75 -66.17 55.00
N ASN A 225 -58.60 -66.62 54.08
CA ASN A 225 -60.06 -66.44 54.05
C ASN A 225 -60.74 -66.94 55.34
N PRO A 226 -61.92 -66.40 55.70
CA PRO A 226 -63.01 -67.33 56.01
C PRO A 226 -64.42 -66.82 55.64
N ASN A 227 -65.19 -67.70 54.98
CA ASN A 227 -66.64 -67.96 55.08
C ASN A 227 -67.19 -68.45 53.72
N GLN A 228 -67.38 -69.76 53.53
CA GLN A 228 -68.61 -70.51 53.88
C GLN A 228 -68.60 -71.96 53.32
N SER A 229 -68.56 -72.97 54.24
CA SER A 229 -68.94 -74.42 54.17
C SER A 229 -68.02 -75.21 55.15
N MET A 230 -68.29 -75.27 56.47
CA MET A 230 -69.22 -76.07 57.32
C MET A 230 -68.87 -77.56 57.49
N VAL A 231 -68.26 -77.93 58.63
CA VAL A 231 -68.82 -78.60 59.84
C VAL A 231 -67.73 -78.57 60.92
#